data_AF-A0A8J3B3H6-F1
#
_entry.id   AF-A0A8J3B3H6-F1
#
_cell.length_a   1.000
_cell.length_b   1.000
_cell.length_c   1.000
_cell.angle_alpha   90.00
_cell.angle_beta   90.00
_cell.angle_gamma   90.00
#
_symmetry.space_group_name_H-M   'P 1'
#
loop_
_entity.id
_entity.type
_entity.pdbx_description
1 polymer ?
#
loop_
_entity_poly.entity_id
_entity_poly.type
_entity_poly.pdbx_seq_one_letter_code
_entity_poly.pdbx_strand_id
1 'polypeptide(L)'
;MSHADSLLALVVAMGAVTYLPRMLPLVFLPGRAWPPAVERFFRFLPYAALGALIVPGVFTATGHPASATVGALAAAALAWRRAHLLLVVAAGIAGALAVDLVMR
;
A
#
# COMPACT_ATOMS: atom_id res chain seq x y z
N MET A 1 12.76 0.10 -36.61
CA MET A 1 13.00 0.54 -35.22
C MET A 1 11.85 -0.02 -34.37
N SER A 2 11.53 -1.30 -34.52
CA SER A 2 11.97 -2.46 -33.69
C SER A 2 11.51 -2.33 -32.24
N HIS A 3 10.29 -2.81 -31.97
CA HIS A 3 9.61 -2.79 -30.67
C HIS A 3 10.47 -3.36 -29.52
N ALA A 4 11.46 -4.21 -29.84
CA ALA A 4 12.42 -4.75 -28.88
C ALA A 4 13.33 -3.68 -28.25
N ASP A 5 13.73 -2.65 -29.01
CA ASP A 5 14.61 -1.59 -28.53
C ASP A 5 13.88 -0.72 -27.48
N SER A 6 12.59 -0.46 -27.69
CA SER A 6 11.73 0.27 -26.76
C SER A 6 11.50 -0.50 -25.46
N LEU A 7 11.36 -1.83 -25.52
CA LEU A 7 11.21 -2.68 -24.33
C LEU A 7 12.51 -2.73 -23.51
N LEU A 8 13.66 -2.83 -24.19
CA LEU A 8 14.97 -2.76 -23.54
C LEU A 8 15.17 -1.40 -22.84
N ALA A 9 14.84 -0.31 -23.53
CA ALA A 9 14.88 1.04 -22.95
C ALA A 9 13.93 1.18 -21.76
N LEU A 10 12.71 0.62 -21.84
CA LEU A 10 11.74 0.62 -20.74
C LEU A 10 12.24 -0.14 -19.51
N VAL A 11 12.83 -1.32 -19.70
CA VAL A 11 13.37 -2.13 -18.59
C VAL A 11 14.52 -1.42 -17.90
N VAL A 12 15.45 -0.84 -18.67
CA VAL A 12 16.57 -0.07 -18.12
C VAL A 12 16.06 1.16 -17.37
N ALA A 13 15.07 1.87 -17.94
CA ALA A 13 14.46 3.03 -17.30
C ALA A 13 13.74 2.66 -16.00
N MET A 14 12.90 1.61 -15.99
CA MET A 14 12.24 1.12 -14.78
C MET A 14 13.26 0.71 -13.71
N GLY A 15 14.32 0.01 -14.12
CA GLY A 15 15.42 -0.40 -13.23
C GLY A 15 16.09 0.81 -12.59
N ALA A 16 16.47 1.81 -13.39
CA ALA A 16 17.08 3.04 -12.91
C ALA A 16 16.16 3.77 -11.91
N VAL A 17 14.90 4.01 -12.27
CA VAL A 17 13.94 4.76 -11.43
C VAL A 17 13.55 4.01 -10.16
N THR A 18 13.59 2.68 -10.15
CA THR A 18 13.28 1.88 -8.94
C THR A 18 14.50 1.70 -8.04
N TYR A 19 15.68 1.55 -8.63
CA TYR A 19 16.91 1.25 -7.89
C TYR A 19 17.47 2.51 -7.23
N LEU A 20 17.44 3.67 -7.90
CA LEU A 20 17.98 4.91 -7.35
C LEU A 20 17.36 5.29 -5.99
N PRO A 21 16.01 5.33 -5.84
CA PRO A 21 15.37 5.66 -4.57
C PRO A 21 15.53 4.57 -3.50
N ARG A 22 15.90 3.33 -3.85
CA ARG A 22 16.20 2.26 -2.89
C ARG A 22 17.66 2.27 -2.44
N MET A 23 18.59 2.53 -3.34
CA MET A 23 20.02 2.65 -3.03
C MET A 23 20.31 3.91 -2.24
N LEU A 24 19.62 5.02 -2.52
CA LEU A 24 19.80 6.27 -1.79
C LEU A 24 19.65 6.07 -0.26
N PRO A 25 18.56 5.50 0.27
CA PRO A 25 18.46 5.24 1.69
C PRO A 25 19.49 4.22 2.18
N LEU A 26 19.80 3.16 1.41
CA LEU A 26 20.77 2.13 1.82
C LEU A 26 22.21 2.66 1.94
N VAL A 27 22.63 3.61 1.10
CA VAL A 27 24.00 4.14 1.07
C VAL A 27 24.16 5.35 2.00
N PHE A 28 23.14 6.22 2.09
CA PHE A 28 23.24 7.47 2.86
C PHE A 28 22.76 7.38 4.32
N LEU A 29 21.98 6.36 4.70
CA LEU A 29 21.49 6.21 6.09
C LEU A 29 22.49 5.56 7.06
N PRO A 30 23.35 4.59 6.68
CA PRO A 30 24.26 3.96 7.64
C PRO A 30 25.33 4.93 8.14
N GLY A 31 25.51 5.01 9.47
CA GLY A 31 26.67 5.67 10.09
C GLY A 31 26.64 7.20 10.16
N ARG A 32 25.57 7.87 9.72
CA ARG A 32 25.38 9.31 9.91
C ARG A 32 24.51 9.57 11.13
N ALA A 33 24.99 10.37 12.07
CA ALA A 33 24.18 10.91 13.16
C ALA A 33 23.23 11.97 12.56
N TRP A 34 22.11 11.52 11.98
CA TRP A 34 21.05 12.43 11.55
C TRP A 34 20.41 13.08 12.78
N PRO A 35 19.94 14.34 12.67
CA PRO A 35 19.14 14.93 13.72
C PRO A 35 17.93 14.03 14.04
N PRO A 36 17.53 13.90 15.31
CA PRO A 36 16.45 12.99 15.72
C PRO A 36 15.11 13.26 15.02
N ALA A 37 14.88 14.49 14.54
CA ALA A 37 13.71 14.84 13.75
C ALA A 37 13.68 14.14 12.38
N VAL A 38 14.81 14.07 11.69
CA VAL A 38 14.93 13.50 10.34
C VAL A 38 14.83 11.97 10.39
N GLU A 39 15.44 11.36 11.40
CA GLU A 39 15.33 9.90 11.59
C GLU A 39 13.88 9.47 11.88
N ARG A 40 13.16 10.23 12.72
CA ARG A 40 11.74 10.00 12.97
C ARG A 40 10.92 10.15 11.69
N PHE A 41 11.18 11.18 10.89
CA PHE A 41 10.50 11.38 9.61
C PHE A 41 10.64 10.16 8.68
N PHE A 42 11.86 9.68 8.44
CA PHE A 42 12.10 8.50 7.60
C PHE A 42 11.49 7.22 8.19
N ARG A 43 11.39 7.10 9.52
CA ARG A 43 10.73 5.96 10.18
C ARG A 43 9.20 5.96 9.99
N PHE A 44 8.57 7.13 9.95
CA PHE A 44 7.11 7.26 9.77
C PHE A 44 6.67 7.32 8.31
N LEU A 45 7.57 7.70 7.39
CA LEU A 45 7.28 7.81 5.96
C LEU A 45 6.64 6.53 5.35
N PRO A 46 7.14 5.30 5.62
CA PRO A 46 6.54 4.08 5.05
C PRO A 46 5.13 3.82 5.56
N TYR A 47 4.89 4.02 6.86
CA TYR A 47 3.57 3.81 7.46
C TYR A 47 2.56 4.85 6.96
N ALA A 48 2.98 6.10 6.80
CA ALA A 48 2.15 7.15 6.23
C ALA A 48 1.82 6.88 4.76
N ALA A 49 2.80 6.44 3.95
CA ALA A 49 2.59 6.08 2.56
C ALA A 49 1.62 4.90 2.41
N LEU A 50 1.78 3.84 3.21
CA LEU A 50 0.83 2.73 3.23
C LEU A 50 -0.59 3.19 3.58
N GLY A 51 -0.74 4.02 4.62
CA GLY A 51 -2.05 4.58 4.99
C GLY A 51 -2.66 5.43 3.87
N ALA A 52 -1.87 6.32 3.28
CA ALA A 52 -2.30 7.18 2.18
C ALA A 52 -2.71 6.40 0.91
N LEU A 53 -2.18 5.21 0.70
CA LEU A 53 -2.57 4.32 -0.42
C LEU A 53 -3.78 3.44 -0.06
N ILE A 54 -3.80 2.87 1.15
CA ILE A 54 -4.83 1.91 1.56
C ILE A 54 -6.18 2.59 1.77
N VAL A 55 -6.21 3.75 2.44
CA VAL A 55 -7.46 4.46 2.76
C VAL A 55 -8.29 4.73 1.50
N PRO A 56 -7.78 5.43 0.46
CA PRO A 56 -8.55 5.63 -0.77
C PRO A 56 -8.77 4.33 -1.54
N GLY A 57 -7.82 3.38 -1.50
CA GLY A 57 -7.94 2.09 -2.16
C GLY A 57 -9.14 1.28 -1.67
N VAL A 58 -9.43 1.31 -0.37
CA VAL A 58 -10.57 0.59 0.21
C VAL A 58 -11.90 1.21 -0.21
N PHE A 59 -12.00 2.54 -0.28
CA PHE A 59 -13.24 3.22 -0.70
C PHE A 59 -13.52 3.13 -2.20
N THR A 60 -12.50 2.87 -3.01
CA THR A 60 -12.61 2.74 -4.48
C THR A 60 -12.69 1.28 -4.94
N ALA A 61 -12.56 0.31 -4.03
CA ALA A 61 -12.54 -1.12 -4.36
C ALA A 61 -13.92 -1.67 -4.77
N THR A 62 -15.02 -1.03 -4.39
CA THR A 62 -16.39 -1.47 -4.71
C THR A 62 -17.18 -0.37 -5.41
N GLY A 63 -18.22 -0.75 -6.16
CA GLY A 63 -19.06 0.21 -6.89
C GLY A 63 -19.94 1.07 -5.99
N HIS A 64 -20.13 0.68 -4.73
CA HIS A 64 -21.00 1.34 -3.77
C HIS A 64 -20.25 1.74 -2.49
N PRO A 65 -20.31 3.01 -2.05
CA PRO A 65 -19.60 3.48 -0.86
C PRO A 65 -20.05 2.77 0.42
N ALA A 66 -21.30 2.29 0.47
CA ALA A 66 -21.82 1.53 1.61
C ALA A 66 -21.23 0.11 1.73
N SER A 67 -20.92 -0.56 0.60
CA SER A 67 -20.23 -1.85 0.63
C SER A 67 -18.77 -1.67 1.08
N ALA A 68 -18.10 -0.63 0.58
CA ALA A 68 -16.73 -0.32 0.95
C ALA A 68 -16.57 -0.02 2.45
N THR A 69 -17.47 0.78 3.03
CA THR A 69 -17.42 1.11 4.47
C THR A 69 -17.62 -0.12 5.34
N VAL A 70 -18.55 -1.01 5.01
CA VAL A 70 -18.80 -2.23 5.78
C VAL A 70 -17.60 -3.19 5.72
N GLY A 71 -17.03 -3.41 4.53
CA GLY A 71 -15.81 -4.21 4.39
C GLY A 71 -14.62 -3.63 5.16
N ALA A 72 -14.46 -2.30 5.11
CA ALA A 72 -13.43 -1.58 5.86
C ALA A 72 -13.59 -1.73 7.38
N LEU A 73 -14.80 -1.55 7.89
CA LEU A 73 -15.11 -1.68 9.32
C LEU A 73 -14.93 -3.12 9.81
N ALA A 74 -15.36 -4.11 9.02
CA ALA A 74 -15.15 -5.52 9.34
C ALA A 74 -13.65 -5.85 9.45
N ALA A 75 -12.85 -5.42 8.47
CA ALA A 75 -11.40 -5.58 8.49
C ALA A 75 -10.75 -4.83 9.67
N ALA A 76 -11.15 -3.58 9.93
CA ALA A 76 -10.61 -2.77 11.02
C ALA A 76 -10.92 -3.37 12.41
N ALA A 77 -12.16 -3.83 12.62
CA ALA A 77 -12.57 -4.46 13.87
C ALA A 77 -11.77 -5.74 14.16
N LEU A 78 -11.55 -6.56 13.13
CA LEU A 78 -10.79 -7.81 13.27
C LEU A 78 -9.29 -7.55 13.44
N ALA A 79 -8.74 -6.55 12.74
CA ALA A 79 -7.36 -6.11 12.91
C ALA A 79 -7.09 -5.59 14.34
N TRP A 80 -8.06 -4.87 14.95
CA TRP A 80 -7.95 -4.40 16.33
C TRP A 80 -7.81 -5.56 17.34
N ARG A 81 -8.45 -6.69 17.06
CA ARG A 81 -8.35 -7.91 17.89
C ARG A 81 -7.04 -8.69 17.67
N ARG A 82 -6.09 -8.13 16.92
CA ARG A 82 -4.82 -8.77 16.54
C ARG A 82 -5.02 -10.14 15.86
N ALA A 83 -6.11 -10.29 15.11
CA ALA A 83 -6.38 -11.52 14.36
C ALA A 83 -5.34 -11.75 13.26
N HIS A 84 -5.24 -13.00 12.79
CA HIS A 84 -4.35 -13.38 11.70
C HIS A 84 -4.67 -12.56 10.42
N LEU A 85 -3.65 -12.06 9.72
CA LEU A 85 -3.82 -11.19 8.54
C LEU A 85 -4.77 -11.80 7.50
N LEU A 86 -4.66 -13.11 7.25
CA LEU A 86 -5.55 -13.82 6.33
C LEU A 86 -7.02 -13.73 6.74
N LEU A 87 -7.32 -13.82 8.04
CA LEU A 87 -8.70 -13.70 8.55
C LEU A 87 -9.23 -12.28 8.38
N VAL A 88 -8.38 -11.27 8.61
CA VAL A 88 -8.73 -9.86 8.42
C VAL A 88 -9.11 -9.58 6.97
N VAL A 89 -8.27 -10.04 6.03
CA VAL A 89 -8.51 -9.88 4.60
C VAL A 89 -9.76 -10.64 4.16
N ALA A 90 -9.89 -11.90 4.57
CA ALA A 90 -11.06 -12.73 4.22
C ALA A 90 -12.37 -12.12 4.76
N ALA A 91 -12.38 -11.62 6.00
CA ALA A 91 -13.55 -10.98 6.59
C ALA A 91 -13.91 -9.66 5.89
N GLY A 92 -12.91 -8.85 5.52
CA GLY A 92 -13.13 -7.62 4.76
C GLY A 92 -13.75 -7.90 3.38
N ILE A 93 -13.21 -8.88 2.64
CA ILE A 93 -13.74 -9.30 1.34
C ILE A 93 -15.15 -9.87 1.48
N ALA A 94 -15.37 -10.78 2.44
CA ALA A 94 -16.68 -11.38 2.67
C ALA A 94 -17.72 -10.33 3.07
N GLY A 95 -17.36 -9.37 3.94
CA GLY A 95 -18.23 -8.27 4.35
C GLY A 95 -18.59 -7.34 3.20
N ALA A 96 -17.59 -6.94 2.39
CA ALA A 96 -17.82 -6.12 1.21
C ALA A 96 -18.72 -6.83 0.18
N LEU A 97 -18.46 -8.12 -0.07
CA LEU A 97 -19.19 -8.92 -1.04
C LEU A 97 -20.62 -9.21 -0.60
N ALA A 98 -20.86 -9.46 0.69
CA ALA A 98 -22.21 -9.66 1.22
C ALA A 98 -23.09 -8.42 1.02
N VAL A 99 -22.53 -7.22 1.24
CA VAL A 99 -23.26 -5.95 1.05
C VAL A 99 -23.41 -5.62 -0.43
N ASP A 100 -22.38 -5.83 -1.25
CA ASP A 100 -22.47 -5.59 -2.69
C ASP A 100 -23.53 -6.49 -3.33
N LEU A 101 -23.65 -7.75 -2.89
CA LEU A 101 -24.68 -8.67 -3.38
C LEU A 101 -26.10 -8.25 -3.01
N VAL A 102 -26.29 -7.60 -1.87
CA VAL A 102 -27.61 -7.10 -1.41
C VAL A 102 -28.00 -5.79 -2.13
N MET A 103 -27.02 -5.02 -2.61
CA MET A 103 -27.22 -3.74 -3.29
C MET A 103 -27.15 -3.82 -4.82
N ARG A 104 -26.88 -5.00 -5.38
CA ARG A 104 -27.05 -5.31 -6.81
C ARG A 104 -28.52 -5.38 -7.20
#